data_AF-A0A940T7X7-F1
#
_entry.id   AF-A0A940T7X7-F1
#
_cell.length_a   1.000
_cell.length_b   1.000
_cell.length_c   1.000
_cell.angle_alpha   90.00
_cell.angle_beta   90.00
_cell.angle_gamma   90.00
#
_symmetry.space_group_name_H-M   'P 1'
#
loop_
_entity.id
_entity.type
_entity.pdbx_description
1 polymer ?
#
loop_
_entity_poly.entity_id
_entity_poly.type
_entity_poly.pdbx_seq_one_letter_code
_entity_poly.pdbx_strand_id
1 'polypeptide(L)'
;MLTTKRVYELLNEQHPIAVDKDYDTTVAKAAGVCLQYHQIPVERKASPGGKRRWYRIRFEGGLGGHAATDIGKGHCSTVIPMWALLTTVYNEYDYDLAVLHIGQADDAIASTAEAVVCIPSGEPAEFLKQQQDMMNQWLRDEYPHDAQMTCSIEKCERMDSVVDGAAFEALLSCLEQIPQGIVKMSEVISDTVETSNNVGCIQTAANHIFVSTQTHSFSDSERRTVSDDIAGVFAAHGATSETIVSTPALPALAKLLLQSED
;
A
#
# COMPACT_ATOMS: atom_id res chain seq x y z
N MET A 1 -5.61 -0.19 48.77
CA MET A 1 -4.78 0.14 47.60
C MET A 1 -4.39 -1.17 46.94
N LEU A 2 -5.04 -1.52 45.84
CA LEU A 2 -4.67 -2.68 45.03
C LEU A 2 -3.62 -2.22 44.02
N THR A 3 -2.44 -2.82 44.05
CA THR A 3 -1.38 -2.55 43.08
C THR A 3 -1.83 -2.98 41.68
N THR A 4 -1.38 -2.28 40.64
CA THR A 4 -1.68 -2.53 39.21
C THR A 4 -1.59 -4.01 38.81
N LYS A 5 -0.62 -4.73 39.39
CA LYS A 5 -0.43 -6.18 39.20
C LYS A 5 -1.63 -7.04 39.65
N ARG A 6 -2.32 -6.65 40.73
CA ARG A 6 -3.42 -7.44 41.30
C ARG A 6 -4.74 -7.23 40.56
N VAL A 7 -4.94 -6.04 39.97
CA VAL A 7 -6.05 -5.76 39.04
C VAL A 7 -5.83 -6.53 37.73
N TYR A 8 -4.58 -6.60 37.25
CA TYR A 8 -4.20 -7.37 36.06
C TYR A 8 -4.45 -8.88 36.20
N GLU A 9 -4.01 -9.49 37.30
CA GLU A 9 -4.21 -10.93 37.55
C GLU A 9 -5.71 -11.32 37.55
N LEU A 10 -6.57 -10.47 38.12
CA LEU A 10 -8.02 -10.70 38.16
C LEU A 10 -8.69 -10.54 36.78
N LEU A 11 -8.21 -9.60 35.96
CA LEU A 11 -8.76 -9.37 34.62
C LEU A 11 -8.37 -10.49 33.65
N ASN A 12 -7.15 -11.00 33.74
CA ASN A 12 -6.64 -12.04 32.83
C ASN A 12 -7.28 -13.43 33.07
N GLU A 13 -7.81 -13.68 34.27
CA GLU A 13 -8.58 -14.89 34.59
C GLU A 13 -9.98 -14.90 33.97
N GLN A 14 -10.57 -13.73 33.71
CA GLN A 14 -11.94 -13.59 33.17
C GLN A 14 -11.95 -13.23 31.67
N HIS A 15 -10.95 -12.49 31.19
CA HIS A 15 -10.78 -12.10 29.79
C HIS A 15 -9.28 -12.08 29.44
N PRO A 16 -8.77 -12.96 28.57
CA PRO A 16 -7.34 -12.97 28.26
C PRO A 16 -6.92 -11.67 27.56
N ILE A 17 -6.05 -10.89 28.22
CA ILE A 17 -5.53 -9.60 27.74
C ILE A 17 -4.16 -9.84 27.10
N ALA A 18 -3.97 -9.41 25.86
CA ALA A 18 -2.63 -9.31 25.28
C ALA A 18 -1.94 -8.05 25.83
N VAL A 19 -0.85 -8.25 26.58
CA VAL A 19 -0.04 -7.15 27.14
C VAL A 19 1.31 -7.16 26.42
N ASP A 20 1.68 -6.01 25.86
CA ASP A 20 3.03 -5.77 25.36
C ASP A 20 4.01 -5.60 26.55
N LYS A 21 5.27 -5.97 26.38
CA LYS A 21 6.24 -6.23 27.47
C LYS A 21 6.64 -5.00 28.30
N ASP A 22 6.12 -3.82 27.99
CA ASP A 22 6.35 -2.59 28.74
C ASP A 22 5.15 -2.29 29.66
N TYR A 23 5.33 -2.59 30.96
CA TYR A 23 4.32 -2.49 32.02
C TYR A 23 3.78 -1.07 32.33
N ASP A 24 4.10 -0.06 31.51
CA ASP A 24 3.68 1.35 31.69
C ASP A 24 2.58 1.82 30.73
N THR A 25 2.19 1.01 29.73
CA THR A 25 1.13 1.37 28.78
C THR A 25 0.03 0.29 28.74
N THR A 26 -1.23 0.73 28.82
CA THR A 26 -2.40 -0.15 28.63
C THR A 26 -2.94 0.04 27.22
N VAL A 27 -2.97 -1.04 26.43
CA VAL A 27 -3.60 -1.02 25.10
C VAL A 27 -5.12 -0.92 25.29
N ALA A 28 -5.64 0.29 25.14
CA ALA A 28 -7.05 0.55 25.38
C ALA A 28 -7.95 0.06 24.26
N LYS A 29 -7.47 -0.10 23.01
CA LYS A 29 -8.19 -0.55 21.80
C LYS A 29 -7.17 -1.02 20.76
N ALA A 30 -7.51 -2.03 19.95
CA ALA A 30 -6.67 -2.46 18.82
C ALA A 30 -7.51 -2.62 17.55
N ALA A 31 -6.93 -2.23 16.41
CA ALA A 31 -7.58 -2.38 15.11
C ALA A 31 -7.65 -3.83 14.68
N GLY A 32 -8.76 -4.22 14.06
CA GLY A 32 -8.85 -5.46 13.30
C GLY A 32 -8.15 -5.30 11.96
N VAL A 33 -7.73 -6.40 11.36
CA VAL A 33 -7.03 -6.41 10.06
C VAL A 33 -7.79 -7.21 9.01
N CYS A 34 -7.84 -6.72 7.78
CA CYS A 34 -8.22 -7.47 6.58
C CYS A 34 -7.05 -7.45 5.61
N LEU A 35 -6.41 -8.59 5.37
CA LEU A 35 -5.40 -8.76 4.31
C LEU A 35 -6.06 -9.43 3.12
N GLN A 36 -5.98 -8.79 1.95
CA GLN A 36 -6.50 -9.32 0.70
C GLN A 36 -5.39 -9.36 -0.35
N TYR A 37 -5.43 -10.43 -1.15
CA TYR A 37 -4.63 -10.56 -2.37
C TYR A 37 -5.52 -10.41 -3.58
N HIS A 38 -5.09 -9.56 -4.50
CA HIS A 38 -5.77 -9.29 -5.77
C HIS A 38 -4.87 -9.73 -6.92
N GLN A 39 -5.47 -10.39 -7.91
CA GLN A 39 -4.77 -10.89 -9.08
C GLN A 39 -5.47 -10.40 -10.35
N ILE A 40 -4.84 -9.46 -11.05
CA ILE A 40 -5.28 -9.00 -12.37
C ILE A 40 -4.68 -9.97 -13.40
N PRO A 41 -5.47 -10.71 -14.19
CA PRO A 41 -4.94 -11.62 -15.20
C PRO A 41 -4.04 -10.90 -16.21
N VAL A 42 -2.95 -11.54 -16.61
CA VAL A 42 -1.97 -11.01 -17.58
C VAL A 42 -1.70 -12.03 -18.66
N GLU A 43 -1.65 -11.54 -19.90
CA GLU A 43 -0.98 -12.20 -21.01
C GLU A 43 0.38 -11.53 -21.26
N ARG A 44 1.47 -12.30 -21.16
CA ARG A 44 2.81 -11.79 -21.51
C ARG A 44 2.95 -11.75 -23.03
N LYS A 45 3.16 -10.55 -23.57
CA LYS A 45 3.42 -10.35 -25.00
C LYS A 45 4.92 -10.26 -25.26
N ALA A 46 5.36 -10.81 -26.39
CA ALA A 46 6.74 -10.61 -26.82
C ALA A 46 7.03 -9.11 -26.95
N SER A 47 8.24 -8.70 -26.54
CA SER A 47 8.59 -7.28 -26.54
C SER A 47 8.36 -6.65 -27.91
N PRO A 48 7.72 -5.47 -27.97
CA PRO A 48 7.35 -4.84 -29.22
C PRO A 48 8.58 -4.60 -30.12
N GLY A 49 8.36 -4.75 -31.42
CA GLY A 49 9.36 -4.43 -32.43
C GLY A 49 9.56 -2.91 -32.60
N GLY A 50 10.35 -2.55 -33.61
CA GLY A 50 10.55 -1.15 -33.99
C GLY A 50 11.54 -0.38 -33.11
N LYS A 51 11.60 0.95 -33.31
CA LYS A 51 12.48 1.83 -32.56
C LYS A 51 11.83 2.17 -31.23
N ARG A 52 12.12 1.41 -30.19
CA ARG A 52 11.71 1.68 -28.80
C ARG A 52 12.91 1.77 -27.88
N ARG A 53 12.80 2.58 -26.82
CA ARG A 53 13.82 2.71 -25.79
C ARG A 53 13.29 2.21 -24.46
N TRP A 54 14.17 1.53 -23.73
CA TRP A 54 13.87 0.88 -22.46
C TRP A 54 14.39 1.72 -21.33
N TYR A 55 13.55 1.91 -20.32
CA TYR A 55 13.87 2.71 -19.14
C TYR A 55 13.51 1.93 -17.89
N ARG A 56 14.40 1.97 -16.91
CA ARG A 56 14.15 1.50 -15.56
C ARG A 56 13.90 2.71 -14.67
N ILE A 57 12.79 2.68 -13.97
CA ILE A 57 12.35 3.69 -13.01
C ILE A 57 12.50 3.08 -11.63
N ARG A 58 13.17 3.76 -10.70
CA ARG A 58 13.29 3.31 -9.31
C ARG A 58 12.93 4.42 -8.34
N PHE A 59 12.21 4.03 -7.29
CA PHE A 59 12.04 4.81 -6.07
C PHE A 59 12.73 4.08 -4.93
N GLU A 60 13.63 4.77 -4.23
CA GLU A 60 14.47 4.20 -3.17
C GLU A 60 14.74 5.24 -2.08
N GLY A 61 15.09 4.77 -0.88
CA GLY A 61 15.45 5.64 0.24
C GLY A 61 14.29 6.07 1.14
N GLY A 62 13.11 5.47 0.98
CA GLY A 62 11.99 5.63 1.91
C GLY A 62 12.23 4.93 3.24
N LEU A 63 11.63 5.48 4.30
CA LEU A 63 11.65 4.95 5.66
C LEU A 63 10.84 3.64 5.78
N GLY A 64 9.76 3.50 5.02
CA GLY A 64 8.85 2.36 5.13
C GLY A 64 8.12 2.34 6.46
N GLY A 65 8.14 1.22 7.18
CA GLY A 65 7.52 1.09 8.50
C GLY A 65 6.31 0.15 8.51
N HIS A 66 5.84 -0.18 9.71
CA HIS A 66 4.74 -1.12 9.91
C HIS A 66 3.40 -0.42 9.64
N ALA A 67 2.63 -0.91 8.68
CA ALA A 67 1.42 -0.27 8.18
C ALA A 67 0.35 -0.04 9.26
N ALA A 68 0.26 -0.86 10.30
CA ALA A 68 -0.71 -0.61 11.38
C ALA A 68 -0.33 0.58 12.29
N THR A 69 0.96 0.86 12.49
CA THR A 69 1.45 1.82 13.50
C THR A 69 2.07 3.07 12.91
N ASP A 70 2.59 2.97 11.68
CA ASP A 70 3.38 4.03 11.05
C ASP A 70 2.63 4.74 9.92
N ILE A 71 1.45 4.26 9.50
CA ILE A 71 0.69 4.83 8.37
C ILE A 71 0.27 6.29 8.59
N GLY A 72 0.15 6.71 9.85
CA GLY A 72 -0.15 8.08 10.24
C GLY A 72 1.06 9.01 10.35
N LYS A 73 2.29 8.50 10.18
CA LYS A 73 3.54 9.26 10.39
C LYS A 73 3.99 10.07 9.17
N GLY A 74 3.21 10.04 8.09
CA GLY A 74 3.55 10.75 6.85
C GLY A 74 4.71 10.13 6.09
N HIS A 75 4.95 8.82 6.24
CA HIS A 75 5.95 8.10 5.47
C HIS A 75 5.47 7.91 4.02
N CYS A 76 6.37 8.09 3.05
CA CYS A 76 6.08 7.91 1.64
C CYS A 76 5.89 6.43 1.27
N SER A 77 4.67 6.06 0.87
CA SER A 77 4.45 4.80 0.16
C SER A 77 4.79 4.99 -1.31
N THR A 78 5.79 4.26 -1.79
CA THR A 78 6.26 4.30 -3.20
C THR A 78 5.19 3.91 -4.22
N VAL A 79 4.07 3.32 -3.79
CA VAL A 79 2.87 3.11 -4.62
C VAL A 79 2.39 4.43 -5.22
N ILE A 80 2.28 5.49 -4.41
CA ILE A 80 1.73 6.80 -4.81
C ILE A 80 2.58 7.46 -5.92
N PRO A 81 3.89 7.72 -5.72
CA PRO A 81 4.70 8.37 -6.75
C PRO A 81 4.93 7.49 -7.98
N MET A 82 5.04 6.17 -7.82
CA MET A 82 5.18 5.26 -8.96
C MET A 82 3.93 5.31 -9.82
N TRP A 83 2.75 5.20 -9.22
CA TRP A 83 1.49 5.31 -9.93
C TRP A 83 1.34 6.67 -10.64
N ALA A 84 1.60 7.78 -9.94
CA ALA A 84 1.52 9.12 -10.53
C ALA A 84 2.47 9.29 -11.74
N LEU A 85 3.69 8.76 -11.65
CA LEU A 85 4.66 8.81 -12.75
C LEU A 85 4.21 7.95 -13.93
N LEU A 86 3.77 6.71 -13.68
CA LEU A 86 3.33 5.80 -14.72
C LEU A 86 2.10 6.33 -15.46
N THR A 87 1.12 6.90 -14.75
CA THR A 87 -0.05 7.55 -15.34
C THR A 87 0.34 8.78 -16.17
N THR A 88 1.27 9.61 -15.67
CA THR A 88 1.78 10.77 -16.40
C THR A 88 2.47 10.38 -17.71
N VAL A 89 3.30 9.34 -17.68
CA VAL A 89 3.95 8.81 -18.89
C VAL A 89 2.89 8.22 -19.85
N TYR A 90 1.82 7.62 -19.33
CA TYR A 90 0.79 6.93 -20.13
C TYR A 90 -0.05 7.92 -20.93
N ASN A 91 -0.31 9.09 -20.34
CA ASN A 91 -1.05 10.16 -20.99
C ASN A 91 -0.27 10.85 -22.12
N GLU A 92 1.08 10.79 -22.09
CA GLU A 92 1.94 11.41 -23.11
C GLU A 92 2.40 10.40 -24.17
N TYR A 93 2.66 9.15 -23.78
CA TYR A 93 3.20 8.11 -24.64
C TYR A 93 2.39 6.82 -24.54
N ASP A 94 2.14 6.20 -25.70
CA ASP A 94 1.75 4.81 -25.78
C ASP A 94 2.98 3.91 -25.47
N TYR A 95 3.12 3.50 -24.22
CA TYR A 95 4.23 2.68 -23.73
C TYR A 95 3.75 1.34 -23.18
N ASP A 96 4.66 0.37 -23.14
CA ASP A 96 4.40 -0.92 -22.53
C ASP A 96 5.21 -1.11 -21.25
N LEU A 97 4.57 -1.70 -20.23
CA LEU A 97 5.20 -2.10 -18.98
C LEU A 97 5.74 -3.54 -19.10
N ALA A 98 6.96 -3.79 -18.64
CA ALA A 98 7.54 -5.14 -18.61
C ALA A 98 7.65 -5.72 -17.21
N VAL A 99 8.01 -4.89 -16.25
CA VAL A 99 8.19 -5.27 -14.85
C VAL A 99 7.63 -4.15 -13.98
N LEU A 100 6.90 -4.52 -12.94
CA LEU A 100 6.56 -3.63 -11.84
C LEU A 100 6.67 -4.41 -10.54
N HIS A 101 7.57 -3.96 -9.67
CA HIS A 101 7.76 -4.46 -8.31
C HIS A 101 7.66 -3.27 -7.35
N ILE A 102 6.71 -3.27 -6.43
CA ILE A 102 6.57 -2.26 -5.39
C ILE A 102 6.48 -2.98 -4.05
N GLY A 103 7.24 -2.52 -3.06
CA GLY A 103 7.25 -3.10 -1.71
C GLY A 103 7.84 -4.51 -1.65
N GLN A 104 7.93 -5.06 -0.43
CA GLN A 104 8.52 -6.39 -0.16
C GLN A 104 7.73 -7.20 0.89
N ALA A 105 6.77 -6.58 1.59
CA ALA A 105 5.95 -7.22 2.60
C ALA A 105 4.54 -6.60 2.62
N ASP A 106 3.54 -7.41 2.96
CA ASP A 106 2.12 -7.02 2.95
C ASP A 106 1.77 -5.96 4.00
N ASP A 107 2.41 -6.06 5.17
CA ASP A 107 2.19 -5.24 6.35
C ASP A 107 3.19 -4.08 6.49
N ALA A 108 4.03 -3.86 5.47
CA ALA A 108 4.97 -2.75 5.43
C ALA A 108 4.50 -1.66 4.46
N ILE A 109 4.71 -0.41 4.84
CA ILE A 109 4.61 0.73 3.92
C ILE A 109 5.72 0.56 2.88
N ALA A 110 5.36 0.49 1.60
CA ALA A 110 6.30 0.21 0.52
C ALA A 110 7.35 1.32 0.38
N SER A 111 8.59 1.05 0.80
CA SER A 111 9.71 2.02 0.76
C SER A 111 10.53 1.98 -0.53
N THR A 112 10.27 0.99 -1.40
CA THR A 112 10.99 0.81 -2.67
C THR A 112 10.03 0.40 -3.78
N ALA A 113 10.33 0.87 -4.99
CA ALA A 113 9.64 0.45 -6.21
C ALA A 113 10.58 0.42 -7.40
N GLU A 114 10.39 -0.54 -8.30
CA GLU A 114 11.04 -0.63 -9.60
C GLU A 114 9.99 -0.88 -10.69
N ALA A 115 10.07 -0.12 -11.78
CA ALA A 115 9.35 -0.38 -13.02
C ALA A 115 10.31 -0.42 -14.21
N VAL A 116 10.04 -1.31 -15.17
CA VAL A 116 10.74 -1.33 -16.46
C VAL A 116 9.72 -1.11 -17.57
N VAL A 117 9.90 -0.04 -18.33
CA VAL A 117 8.98 0.39 -19.39
C VAL A 117 9.70 0.51 -20.72
N CYS A 118 8.96 0.34 -21.82
CA CYS A 118 9.49 0.59 -23.17
C CYS A 118 8.63 1.62 -23.91
N ILE A 119 9.28 2.67 -24.39
CA ILE A 119 8.63 3.87 -24.93
C ILE A 119 9.04 4.05 -26.40
N PRO A 120 8.13 4.46 -27.31
CA PRO A 120 8.47 4.81 -28.69
C PRO A 120 9.65 5.79 -28.79
N SER A 121 10.51 5.59 -29.80
CA SER A 121 11.68 6.45 -30.02
C SER A 121 11.26 7.80 -30.63
N GLY A 122 10.73 8.70 -29.80
CA GLY A 122 10.37 10.08 -30.14
C GLY A 122 10.91 11.06 -29.11
N GLU A 123 12.21 10.97 -28.81
CA GLU A 123 12.89 11.81 -27.80
C GLU A 123 12.38 11.74 -26.34
N PRO A 124 11.92 10.58 -25.79
CA PRO A 124 11.46 10.51 -24.39
C PRO A 124 12.52 10.84 -23.33
N ALA A 125 13.79 11.00 -23.71
CA ALA A 125 14.85 11.21 -22.73
C ALA A 125 14.73 12.57 -22.00
N GLU A 126 14.37 13.64 -22.72
CA GLU A 126 14.22 14.96 -22.12
C GLU A 126 12.96 15.03 -21.25
N PHE A 127 11.83 14.54 -21.76
CA PHE A 127 10.60 14.42 -21.00
C PHE A 127 10.80 13.61 -19.71
N LEU A 128 11.38 12.41 -19.79
CA LEU A 128 11.61 11.59 -18.61
C LEU A 128 12.58 12.24 -17.63
N LYS A 129 13.59 12.96 -18.12
CA LYS A 129 14.49 13.72 -17.25
C LYS A 129 13.74 14.82 -16.50
N GLN A 130 12.85 15.55 -17.18
CA GLN A 130 11.98 16.55 -16.56
C GLN A 130 11.06 15.90 -15.52
N GLN A 131 10.41 14.78 -15.84
CA GLN A 131 9.55 14.06 -14.89
C GLN A 131 10.33 13.57 -13.66
N GLN A 132 11.55 13.06 -13.85
CA GLN A 132 12.42 12.68 -12.74
C GLN A 132 12.71 13.88 -11.82
N ASP A 133 13.06 15.03 -12.39
CA ASP A 133 13.42 16.22 -11.60
C ASP A 133 12.18 16.80 -10.88
N MET A 134 11.03 16.84 -11.54
CA MET A 134 9.75 17.22 -10.93
C MET A 134 9.35 16.28 -9.80
N MET A 135 9.46 14.97 -10.02
CA MET A 135 9.13 13.96 -9.01
C MET A 135 10.03 14.07 -7.79
N ASN A 136 11.34 14.24 -7.98
CA ASN A 136 12.27 14.45 -6.86
C ASN A 136 11.99 15.75 -6.10
N GLN A 137 11.52 16.81 -6.77
CA GLN A 137 11.10 18.02 -6.07
C GLN A 137 9.83 17.78 -5.26
N TRP A 138 8.81 17.17 -5.87
CA TRP A 138 7.57 16.83 -5.19
C TRP A 138 7.80 15.94 -3.96
N LEU A 139 8.67 14.92 -4.06
CA LEU A 139 9.02 14.06 -2.92
C LEU A 139 9.61 14.84 -1.75
N ARG A 140 10.48 15.83 -2.02
CA ARG A 140 11.07 16.68 -0.97
C ARG A 140 10.05 17.57 -0.27
N ASP A 141 9.07 18.08 -1.03
CA ASP A 141 8.08 19.01 -0.54
C ASP A 141 6.97 18.29 0.24
N GLU A 142 6.50 17.16 -0.28
CA GLU A 142 5.37 16.40 0.28
C GLU A 142 5.79 15.43 1.40
N TYR A 143 7.00 14.85 1.30
CA TYR A 143 7.50 13.86 2.27
C TYR A 143 8.81 14.33 2.92
N PRO A 144 8.80 15.44 3.68
CA PRO A 144 10.02 15.97 4.30
C PRO A 144 10.65 15.02 5.32
N HIS A 145 9.90 14.05 5.84
CA HIS A 145 10.39 13.01 6.74
C HIS A 145 11.17 11.91 6.00
N ASP A 146 10.85 11.66 4.73
CA ASP A 146 11.57 10.74 3.84
C ASP A 146 12.63 11.48 3.01
N ALA A 147 13.51 12.24 3.68
CA ALA A 147 14.48 13.11 3.01
C ALA A 147 15.48 12.37 2.07
N GLN A 148 15.58 11.05 2.18
CA GLN A 148 16.42 10.20 1.32
C GLN A 148 15.63 9.55 0.17
N MET A 149 14.31 9.70 0.13
CA MET A 149 13.48 9.17 -0.95
C MET A 149 13.81 9.89 -2.26
N THR A 150 14.16 9.11 -3.27
CA THR A 150 14.56 9.62 -4.59
C THR A 150 13.92 8.82 -5.71
N CYS A 151 13.72 9.48 -6.84
CA CYS A 151 13.34 8.89 -8.11
C CYS A 151 14.53 8.89 -9.08
N SER A 152 14.81 7.76 -9.70
CA SER A 152 15.78 7.64 -10.80
C SER A 152 15.15 6.99 -12.02
N ILE A 153 15.44 7.53 -13.20
CA ILE A 153 14.99 7.01 -14.49
C ILE A 153 16.21 6.84 -15.39
N GLU A 154 16.56 5.60 -15.68
CA GLU A 154 17.78 5.24 -16.39
C GLU A 154 17.46 4.41 -17.62
N LYS A 155 18.23 4.58 -18.70
CA LYS A 155 18.15 3.67 -19.84
C LYS A 155 18.60 2.27 -19.38
N CYS A 156 17.88 1.25 -19.82
CA CYS A 156 18.23 -0.14 -19.52
C CYS A 156 18.22 -1.00 -20.79
N GLU A 157 18.61 -2.26 -20.62
CA GLU A 157 18.56 -3.26 -21.67
C GLU A 157 17.11 -3.64 -22.00
N ARG A 158 16.91 -4.15 -23.21
CA ARG A 158 15.62 -4.62 -23.68
C ARG A 158 15.20 -5.86 -22.88
N MET A 159 13.94 -5.90 -22.42
CA MET A 159 13.34 -7.12 -21.87
C MET A 159 12.77 -7.99 -22.99
N ASP A 160 12.54 -9.28 -22.72
CA ASP A 160 12.00 -10.23 -23.71
C ASP A 160 10.47 -10.14 -23.89
N SER A 161 9.77 -9.70 -22.84
CA SER A 161 8.31 -9.60 -22.83
C SER A 161 7.80 -8.40 -22.04
N VAL A 162 6.58 -7.99 -22.37
CA VAL A 162 5.78 -6.96 -21.69
C VAL A 162 4.48 -7.56 -21.16
N VAL A 163 3.86 -6.91 -20.17
CA VAL A 163 2.46 -7.20 -19.83
C VAL A 163 1.57 -6.64 -20.93
N ASP A 164 0.41 -7.26 -21.16
CA ASP A 164 -0.56 -6.67 -22.07
C ASP A 164 -1.13 -5.35 -21.53
N GLY A 165 -1.42 -4.41 -22.44
CA GLY A 165 -1.91 -3.08 -22.08
C GLY A 165 -3.21 -3.09 -21.28
N ALA A 166 -4.11 -4.06 -21.52
CA ALA A 166 -5.39 -4.13 -20.80
C ALA A 166 -5.17 -4.44 -19.31
N ALA A 167 -4.29 -5.38 -18.98
CA ALA A 167 -3.92 -5.67 -17.60
C ALA A 167 -3.23 -4.47 -16.92
N PHE A 168 -2.41 -3.73 -17.67
CA PHE A 168 -1.75 -2.54 -17.14
C PHE A 168 -2.73 -1.38 -16.88
N GLU A 169 -3.64 -1.10 -17.81
CA GLU A 169 -4.72 -0.12 -17.66
C GLU A 169 -5.65 -0.47 -16.50
N ALA A 170 -5.98 -1.75 -16.35
CA ALA A 170 -6.75 -2.26 -15.21
C ALA A 170 -6.05 -1.96 -13.88
N LEU A 171 -4.73 -2.19 -13.78
CA LEU A 171 -3.96 -1.85 -12.59
C LEU A 171 -4.01 -0.35 -12.30
N LEU A 172 -3.70 0.51 -13.28
CA LEU A 172 -3.71 1.97 -13.09
C LEU A 172 -5.10 2.45 -12.63
N SER A 173 -6.15 1.89 -13.22
CA SER A 173 -7.54 2.21 -12.87
C SER A 173 -7.92 1.74 -11.47
N CYS A 174 -7.43 0.58 -11.03
CA CYS A 174 -7.65 0.11 -9.66
C CYS A 174 -6.94 1.03 -8.65
N LEU A 175 -5.67 1.36 -8.90
CA LEU A 175 -4.88 2.19 -7.98
C LEU A 175 -5.41 3.62 -7.82
N GLU A 176 -6.03 4.19 -8.86
CA GLU A 176 -6.74 5.49 -8.77
C GLU A 176 -7.96 5.42 -7.83
N GLN A 177 -8.62 4.26 -7.74
CA GLN A 177 -9.92 4.11 -7.09
C GLN A 177 -9.86 3.55 -5.67
N ILE A 178 -8.72 3.03 -5.22
CA ILE A 178 -8.55 2.45 -3.88
C ILE A 178 -7.77 3.39 -2.96
N PRO A 179 -8.07 3.42 -1.65
CA PRO A 179 -7.32 4.24 -0.72
C PRO A 179 -5.90 3.70 -0.49
N GLN A 180 -4.92 4.59 -0.38
CA GLN A 180 -3.58 4.31 0.18
C GLN A 180 -3.31 5.30 1.32
N GLY A 181 -3.11 4.78 2.54
CA GLY A 181 -2.87 5.58 3.73
C GLY A 181 -4.09 5.69 4.64
N ILE A 182 -4.25 6.85 5.27
CA ILE A 182 -5.35 7.15 6.20
C ILE A 182 -6.66 7.25 5.43
N VAL A 183 -7.66 6.48 5.85
CA VAL A 183 -9.04 6.59 5.33
C VAL A 183 -9.87 7.48 6.25
N LYS A 184 -9.71 7.32 7.57
CA LYS A 184 -10.46 8.06 8.58
C LYS A 184 -9.66 8.24 9.86
N MET A 185 -9.65 9.46 10.41
CA MET A 185 -9.15 9.75 11.76
C MET A 185 -10.24 9.50 12.80
N SER A 186 -9.85 9.08 14.01
CA SER A 186 -10.81 8.86 15.08
C SER A 186 -11.37 10.18 15.60
N GLU A 187 -12.69 10.24 15.74
CA GLU A 187 -13.37 11.36 16.38
C GLU A 187 -13.31 11.28 17.91
N VAL A 188 -12.94 10.11 18.45
CA VAL A 188 -12.94 9.82 19.89
C VAL A 188 -11.53 9.89 20.48
N ILE A 189 -10.52 9.48 19.72
CA ILE A 189 -9.11 9.46 20.17
C ILE A 189 -8.31 10.44 19.31
N SER A 190 -7.85 11.54 19.92
CA SER A 190 -7.05 12.57 19.24
C SER A 190 -5.85 11.97 18.54
N ASP A 191 -5.52 12.51 17.36
CA ASP A 191 -4.33 12.17 16.57
C ASP A 191 -4.16 10.67 16.28
N THR A 192 -5.27 9.92 16.26
CA THR A 192 -5.27 8.48 16.05
C THR A 192 -6.00 8.13 14.78
N VAL A 193 -5.35 7.32 13.94
CA VAL A 193 -5.98 6.75 12.74
C VAL A 193 -7.00 5.70 13.15
N GLU A 194 -8.25 5.87 12.70
CA GLU A 194 -9.33 4.93 12.98
C GLU A 194 -9.43 3.83 11.93
N THR A 195 -9.34 4.22 10.66
CA THR A 195 -9.41 3.33 9.50
C THR A 195 -8.32 3.73 8.50
N SER A 196 -7.60 2.75 7.98
CA SER A 196 -6.55 2.95 6.96
C SER A 196 -6.49 1.77 6.01
N ASN A 197 -5.84 1.96 4.86
CA ASN A 197 -5.49 0.91 3.94
C ASN A 197 -4.03 1.02 3.49
N ASN A 198 -3.34 -0.11 3.38
CA ASN A 198 -1.99 -0.19 2.83
C ASN A 198 -1.94 -1.15 1.65
N VAL A 199 -1.54 -0.65 0.49
CA VAL A 199 -1.07 -1.43 -0.65
C VAL A 199 0.40 -1.78 -0.37
N GLY A 200 0.63 -2.99 0.14
CA GLY A 200 1.94 -3.40 0.63
C GLY A 200 2.88 -3.86 -0.48
N CYS A 201 2.34 -4.67 -1.40
CA CYS A 201 3.11 -5.22 -2.52
C CYS A 201 2.36 -5.10 -3.85
N ILE A 202 3.10 -4.81 -4.92
CA ILE A 202 2.64 -4.98 -6.30
C ILE A 202 3.72 -5.74 -7.07
N GLN A 203 3.35 -6.82 -7.77
CA GLN A 203 4.31 -7.61 -8.52
C GLN A 203 3.73 -8.11 -9.84
N THR A 204 4.39 -7.82 -10.96
CA THR A 204 4.14 -8.49 -12.23
C THR A 204 4.66 -9.92 -12.19
N ALA A 205 3.78 -10.90 -12.39
CA ALA A 205 4.11 -12.32 -12.53
C ALA A 205 3.87 -12.80 -13.98
N ALA A 206 4.01 -14.11 -14.20
CA ALA A 206 3.89 -14.71 -15.53
C ALA A 206 2.46 -14.65 -16.11
N ASN A 207 1.45 -14.73 -15.25
CA ASN A 207 0.03 -14.83 -15.65
C ASN A 207 -0.88 -13.84 -14.91
N HIS A 208 -0.34 -13.00 -14.03
CA HIS A 208 -1.12 -11.97 -13.34
C HIS A 208 -0.22 -10.82 -12.86
N ILE A 209 -0.83 -9.68 -12.53
CA ILE A 209 -0.27 -8.68 -11.62
C ILE A 209 -0.86 -8.96 -10.24
N PHE A 210 0.01 -9.24 -9.28
CA PHE A 210 -0.32 -9.40 -7.88
C PHE A 210 -0.37 -8.03 -7.19
N VAL A 211 -1.38 -7.82 -6.35
CA VAL A 211 -1.48 -6.67 -5.45
C VAL A 211 -1.92 -7.16 -4.08
N SER A 212 -1.23 -6.77 -3.01
CA SER A 212 -1.70 -6.99 -1.64
C SER A 212 -2.23 -5.70 -1.02
N THR A 213 -3.39 -5.79 -0.36
CA THR A 213 -3.98 -4.70 0.41
C THR A 213 -4.23 -5.13 1.84
N GLN A 214 -3.95 -4.24 2.78
CA GLN A 214 -4.16 -4.47 4.20
C GLN A 214 -4.96 -3.31 4.80
N THR A 215 -6.24 -3.58 5.06
CA THR A 215 -7.15 -2.64 5.69
C THR A 215 -7.13 -2.82 7.21
N HIS A 216 -6.89 -1.74 7.94
CA HIS A 216 -6.97 -1.71 9.40
C HIS A 216 -8.15 -0.85 9.81
N SER A 217 -8.92 -1.30 10.80
CA SER A 217 -9.90 -0.41 11.44
C SER A 217 -10.19 -0.80 12.88
N PHE A 218 -10.45 0.22 13.69
CA PHE A 218 -11.08 0.11 14.99
C PHE A 218 -12.57 -0.29 14.95
N SER A 219 -13.17 -0.36 13.78
CA SER A 219 -14.56 -0.73 13.54
C SER A 219 -14.64 -1.88 12.53
N ASP A 220 -15.17 -3.03 12.95
CA ASP A 220 -15.33 -4.19 12.07
C ASP A 220 -16.28 -3.95 10.90
N SER A 221 -17.25 -3.04 11.04
CA SER A 221 -18.11 -2.67 9.92
C SER A 221 -17.35 -1.81 8.91
N GLU A 222 -16.59 -0.81 9.36
CA GLU A 222 -15.82 0.04 8.45
C GLU A 222 -14.70 -0.75 7.76
N ARG A 223 -13.99 -1.63 8.50
CA ARG A 223 -12.99 -2.53 7.92
C ARG A 223 -13.56 -3.33 6.75
N ARG A 224 -14.73 -3.94 6.96
CA ARG A 224 -15.41 -4.74 5.94
C ARG A 224 -15.84 -3.88 4.76
N THR A 225 -16.47 -2.73 5.00
CA THR A 225 -16.87 -1.81 3.92
C THR A 225 -15.68 -1.43 3.05
N VAL A 226 -14.57 -0.97 3.65
CA VAL A 226 -13.38 -0.57 2.88
C VAL A 226 -12.77 -1.76 2.13
N SER A 227 -12.63 -2.93 2.76
CA SER A 227 -12.06 -4.11 2.07
C SER A 227 -12.98 -4.67 0.98
N ASP A 228 -14.30 -4.58 1.16
CA ASP A 228 -15.27 -5.02 0.17
C ASP A 228 -15.31 -4.07 -1.03
N ASP A 229 -15.22 -2.75 -0.78
CA ASP A 229 -15.13 -1.72 -1.82
C ASP A 229 -13.85 -1.91 -2.65
N ILE A 230 -12.71 -2.13 -2.00
CA ILE A 230 -11.43 -2.44 -2.67
C ILE A 230 -11.58 -3.69 -3.54
N ALA A 231 -12.09 -4.79 -2.98
CA ALA A 231 -12.29 -6.02 -3.74
C ALA A 231 -13.27 -5.83 -4.92
N GLY A 232 -14.30 -4.98 -4.74
CA GLY A 232 -15.25 -4.60 -5.77
C GLY A 232 -14.62 -3.81 -6.92
N VAL A 233 -13.71 -2.87 -6.63
CA VAL A 233 -12.93 -2.16 -7.65
C VAL A 233 -12.09 -3.14 -8.47
N PHE A 234 -11.35 -4.02 -7.82
CA PHE A 234 -10.56 -5.05 -8.52
C PHE A 234 -11.45 -5.97 -9.38
N ALA A 235 -12.58 -6.41 -8.85
CA ALA A 235 -13.53 -7.25 -9.60
C ALA A 235 -14.12 -6.53 -10.83
N ALA A 236 -14.38 -5.22 -10.74
CA ALA A 236 -14.87 -4.42 -11.86
C ALA A 236 -13.86 -4.34 -13.03
N HIS A 237 -12.57 -4.53 -12.74
CA HIS A 237 -11.48 -4.60 -13.72
C HIS A 237 -11.04 -6.03 -14.03
N GLY A 238 -11.87 -7.03 -13.73
CA GLY A 238 -11.65 -8.42 -14.10
C GLY A 238 -10.63 -9.18 -13.24
N ALA A 239 -10.20 -8.61 -12.11
CA ALA A 239 -9.32 -9.28 -11.16
C ALA A 239 -10.08 -10.20 -10.21
N THR A 240 -9.37 -11.18 -9.65
CA THR A 240 -9.87 -12.00 -8.54
C THR A 240 -9.29 -11.52 -7.22
N SER A 241 -10.10 -11.53 -6.16
CA SER A 241 -9.69 -11.12 -4.81
C SER A 241 -9.88 -12.27 -3.82
N GLU A 242 -8.91 -12.50 -2.94
CA GLU A 242 -8.96 -13.50 -1.87
C GLU A 242 -8.62 -12.84 -0.52
N THR A 243 -9.44 -13.09 0.50
CA THR A 243 -9.12 -12.69 1.88
C THR A 243 -8.22 -13.74 2.53
N ILE A 244 -7.01 -13.33 2.88
CA ILE A 244 -5.97 -14.18 3.47
C ILE A 244 -6.04 -14.16 4.99
N VAL A 245 -6.24 -12.97 5.55
CA VAL A 245 -6.38 -12.76 7.00
C VAL A 245 -7.56 -11.84 7.26
N SER A 246 -8.40 -12.20 8.22
CA SER A 246 -9.45 -11.33 8.73
C SER A 246 -9.56 -11.51 10.24
N THR A 247 -9.15 -10.50 11.00
CA THR A 247 -9.28 -10.48 12.46
C THR A 247 -10.17 -9.33 12.90
N PRO A 248 -11.01 -9.53 13.94
CA PRO A 248 -11.86 -8.47 14.44
C PRO A 248 -11.06 -7.43 15.21
N ALA A 249 -11.59 -6.21 15.30
CA ALA A 249 -11.11 -5.20 16.22
C ALA A 249 -11.30 -5.64 17.66
N LEU A 250 -10.31 -5.36 18.52
CA LEU A 250 -10.46 -5.62 19.95
C LEU A 250 -11.22 -4.44 20.58
N PRO A 251 -12.34 -4.70 21.27
CA PRO A 251 -13.12 -3.65 21.90
C PRO A 251 -12.31 -2.95 22.98
N ALA A 252 -12.67 -1.70 23.25
CA ALA A 252 -11.95 -0.95 24.25
C ALA A 252 -12.15 -1.55 25.65
N LEU A 253 -11.07 -1.76 26.41
CA LEU A 253 -11.10 -2.36 27.76
C LEU A 253 -12.14 -1.69 28.69
N ALA A 254 -12.42 -0.39 28.50
CA ALA A 254 -13.42 0.34 29.26
C ALA A 254 -14.87 -0.19 29.08
N LYS A 255 -15.21 -0.79 27.93
CA LYS A 255 -16.54 -1.37 27.70
C LYS A 255 -16.74 -2.71 28.41
N LEU A 256 -15.68 -3.49 28.59
CA LEU A 256 -15.69 -4.76 29.34
C LEU A 256 -15.78 -4.51 30.86
N LEU A 257 -15.13 -3.46 31.34
CA LEU A 257 -15.21 -3.05 32.76
C LEU A 257 -16.61 -2.54 33.14
N LEU A 258 -17.31 -1.81 32.26
CA LEU A 258 -18.66 -1.30 32.53
C LEU A 258 -19.78 -2.33 32.35
N GLN A 259 -19.51 -3.48 31.71
CA GLN A 259 -20.47 -4.58 31.56
C GLN A 259 -20.34 -5.66 32.64
N SER A 260 -19.37 -5.53 33.55
CA SER A 260 -19.17 -6.46 34.68
C SER A 260 -19.66 -5.90 36.02
N GLU A 261 -20.33 -4.74 36.02
CA GLU A 261 -20.96 -4.13 37.20
C GLU A 261 -22.49 -4.33 37.30
N ASP A 262 -23.08 -5.20 36.47
CA ASP A 262 -24.50 -5.62 36.59
C ASP A 262 -24.65 -7.09 37.05
#